data_AF-C3MJ19-F1
#
_entry.id   AF-C3MJ19-F1
#
_cell.length_a   1.000
_cell.length_b   1.000
_cell.length_c   1.000
_cell.angle_alpha   90.00
_cell.angle_beta   90.00
_cell.angle_gamma   90.00
#
_symmetry.space_group_name_H-M   'P 1'
#
loop_
_entity.id
_entity.type
_entity.pdbx_description
1 polymer ?
#
loop_
_entity_poly.entity_id
_entity_poly.type
_entity_poly.pdbx_seq_one_letter_code
_entity_poly.pdbx_strand_id
1 'polypeptide(L)'
;MDEIKDLTLKVLKKIDNTIVDSSLQIKYYQGFKDRYDVFGEYENQIGIYEFAISFDKKGNLKRSHINMISPKNIRKDLEKKIYKE
;
A
#
# COMPACT_ATOMS: atom_id res chain seq x y z
N MET A 1 11.35 13.21 -5.92
CA MET A 1 10.39 12.08 -6.04
C MET A 1 10.71 11.01 -5.00
N ASP A 2 11.99 10.70 -4.84
CA ASP A 2 12.48 9.67 -3.90
C ASP A 2 12.15 9.97 -2.43
N GLU A 3 12.27 11.22 -1.98
CA GLU A 3 11.97 11.58 -0.58
C GLU A 3 10.52 11.26 -0.15
N ILE A 4 9.54 11.50 -1.03
CA ILE A 4 8.14 11.16 -0.75
C ILE A 4 7.94 9.65 -0.76
N LYS A 5 8.59 8.93 -1.69
CA LYS A 5 8.52 7.48 -1.73
C LYS A 5 9.07 6.85 -0.45
N ASP A 6 10.22 7.33 0.03
CA ASP A 6 10.84 6.86 1.28
C ASP A 6 9.97 7.18 2.50
N LEU A 7 9.41 8.39 2.55
CA LEU A 7 8.53 8.79 3.66
C LEU A 7 7.23 7.99 3.66
N THR A 8 6.61 7.78 2.49
CA THR A 8 5.43 6.93 2.33
C THR A 8 5.75 5.50 2.73
N LEU A 9 6.86 4.92 2.28
CA LEU A 9 7.27 3.57 2.66
C LEU A 9 7.46 3.45 4.17
N LYS A 10 8.12 4.44 4.79
CA LYS A 10 8.30 4.48 6.25
C LYS A 10 6.97 4.54 7.00
N VAL A 11 6.00 5.31 6.50
CA VAL A 11 4.66 5.41 7.09
C VAL A 11 3.89 4.10 6.90
N LEU A 12 3.91 3.52 5.71
CA LEU A 12 3.23 2.26 5.41
C LEU A 12 3.83 1.09 6.23
N LYS A 13 5.15 1.05 6.44
CA LYS A 13 5.81 0.05 7.30
C LYS A 13 5.37 0.08 8.77
N LYS A 14 4.87 1.23 9.26
CA LYS A 14 4.26 1.30 10.59
C LYS A 14 2.89 0.62 10.65
N ILE A 15 2.23 0.47 9.50
CA ILE A 15 0.89 -0.14 9.37
C ILE A 15 1.04 -1.63 8.99
N ASP A 16 1.88 -1.91 8.01
CA ASP A 16 2.19 -3.25 7.51
C ASP A 16 3.71 -3.39 7.34
N ASN A 17 4.34 -4.13 8.24
CA ASN A 17 5.79 -4.36 8.21
C ASN A 17 6.21 -5.43 7.19
N THR A 18 5.26 -6.07 6.49
CA THR A 18 5.51 -7.15 5.52
C THR A 18 5.51 -6.66 4.06
N ILE A 19 5.43 -5.35 3.86
CA ILE A 19 5.49 -4.71 2.54
C ILE A 19 6.77 -5.09 1.82
N VAL A 20 6.63 -5.40 0.53
CA VAL A 20 7.75 -5.57 -0.39
C VAL A 20 8.16 -4.20 -0.91
N ASP A 21 9.27 -3.64 -0.42
CA ASP A 21 9.70 -2.26 -0.72
C ASP A 21 9.73 -1.92 -2.21
N SER A 22 10.18 -2.86 -3.06
CA SER A 22 10.27 -2.68 -4.51
C SER A 22 8.92 -2.62 -5.21
N SER A 23 7.85 -3.10 -4.57
CA SER A 23 6.48 -3.11 -5.11
C SER A 23 5.74 -1.78 -4.92
N LEU A 24 6.26 -0.88 -4.08
CA LEU A 24 5.59 0.39 -3.81
C LEU A 24 5.54 1.26 -5.07
N GLN A 25 4.33 1.50 -5.56
CA GLN A 25 4.05 2.40 -6.66
C GLN A 25 3.14 3.53 -6.19
N ILE A 26 3.64 4.77 -6.25
CA ILE A 26 2.84 5.96 -6.01
C ILE A 26 2.18 6.35 -7.34
N LYS A 27 0.85 6.28 -7.39
CA LYS A 27 0.05 6.69 -8.55
C LYS A 27 -0.19 8.20 -8.54
N TYR A 28 -0.40 8.77 -7.34
CA TYR A 28 -0.67 10.19 -7.15
C TYR A 28 -0.17 10.66 -5.79
N TYR A 29 0.33 11.88 -5.72
CA TYR A 29 0.60 12.55 -4.45
C TYR A 29 0.30 14.04 -4.54
N GLN A 30 -0.11 14.63 -3.42
CA GLN A 30 -0.30 16.06 -3.27
C GLN A 30 0.33 16.53 -1.96
N GLY A 31 1.22 17.52 -2.07
CA GLY A 31 1.83 18.18 -0.93
C GLY A 31 1.05 19.43 -0.51
N PHE A 32 0.82 19.57 0.79
CA PHE A 32 0.27 20.76 1.43
C PHE A 32 1.30 21.37 2.38
N LYS A 33 0.97 22.50 3.01
CA LYS A 33 1.88 23.20 3.94
C LYS A 33 2.34 22.30 5.09
N ASP A 34 1.44 21.47 5.60
CA ASP A 34 1.60 20.67 6.82
C ASP A 34 1.49 19.15 6.61
N ARG A 35 1.04 18.68 5.44
CA ARG A 35 0.82 17.26 5.18
C ARG A 35 1.09 16.84 3.73
N TYR A 36 1.18 15.54 3.54
CA TYR A 36 1.17 14.86 2.25
C TYR A 36 -0.03 13.93 2.19
N ASP A 37 -0.76 14.00 1.08
CA ASP A 37 -1.80 13.04 0.73
C ASP A 37 -1.25 12.18 -0.41
N VAL A 38 -1.19 10.85 -0.22
CA VAL A 38 -0.53 9.92 -1.14
C VAL A 38 -1.45 8.74 -1.43
N PHE A 39 -1.56 8.42 -2.72
CA PHE A 39 -2.34 7.30 -3.24
C PHE A 39 -1.47 6.41 -4.12
N GLY A 40 -1.64 5.10 -3.99
CA GLY A 40 -0.83 4.15 -4.72
C GLY A 40 -1.17 2.72 -4.38
N GLU A 41 -0.26 1.83 -4.72
CA GLU A 41 -0.36 0.41 -4.43
C GLU A 41 0.97 -0.16 -3.94
N TYR A 42 0.86 -1.25 -3.20
CA TYR A 42 2.00 -2.06 -2.80
C TYR A 42 1.59 -3.52 -2.70
N GLU A 43 2.58 -4.41 -2.69
CA GLU A 43 2.41 -5.83 -2.43
C GLU A 43 2.96 -6.20 -1.05
N ASN A 44 2.34 -7.18 -0.42
CA ASN A 44 2.90 -7.89 0.71
C ASN A 44 2.86 -9.41 0.47
N GLN A 45 3.08 -10.20 1.51
CA GLN A 45 3.11 -11.66 1.40
C GLN A 45 1.75 -12.27 1.00
N ILE A 46 0.65 -11.57 1.29
CA ILE A 46 -0.73 -12.04 1.17
C ILE A 46 -1.36 -11.59 -0.16
N GLY A 47 -1.03 -10.40 -0.65
CA GLY A 47 -1.64 -9.86 -1.86
C GLY A 47 -1.19 -8.45 -2.24
N ILE A 48 -1.91 -7.88 -3.19
CA ILE A 48 -1.77 -6.51 -3.70
C ILE A 48 -2.80 -5.64 -2.99
N TYR A 49 -2.35 -4.48 -2.53
CA TYR A 49 -3.13 -3.52 -1.77
C TYR A 49 -3.08 -2.17 -2.46
N GLU A 50 -4.23 -1.51 -2.51
CA GLU A 50 -4.33 -0.11 -2.84
C GLU A 50 -4.47 0.70 -1.55
N PHE A 51 -3.81 1.86 -1.50
CA PHE A 51 -3.82 2.72 -0.33
C PHE A 51 -4.09 4.19 -0.68
N ALA A 52 -4.75 4.87 0.24
CA ALA A 52 -4.83 6.33 0.32
C ALA A 52 -4.47 6.74 1.75
N ILE A 53 -3.34 7.41 1.92
CA ILE A 53 -2.84 7.83 3.23
C ILE A 53 -2.57 9.33 3.25
N SER A 54 -2.81 9.93 4.41
CA SER A 54 -2.44 11.32 4.72
C SER A 54 -1.49 11.31 5.91
N PHE A 55 -0.35 11.99 5.82
CA PHE A 55 0.59 12.10 6.93
C PHE A 55 1.27 13.48 6.98
N ASP A 56 1.66 13.91 8.18
CA ASP A 56 2.40 15.16 8.33
C ASP A 56 3.87 15.03 7.89
N LYS A 57 4.61 16.14 7.85
CA LYS A 57 6.05 16.14 7.48
C LYS A 57 6.95 15.30 8.41
N LYS A 58 6.46 14.91 9.59
CA LYS A 58 7.18 14.03 10.53
C LYS A 58 6.81 12.55 10.31
N GLY A 59 5.90 12.26 9.39
CA GLY A 59 5.39 10.91 9.10
C GLY A 59 4.40 10.42 10.17
N ASN A 60 3.68 11.32 10.83
CA ASN A 60 2.54 10.96 11.67
C ASN A 60 1.30 10.84 10.80
N LEU A 61 0.68 9.67 10.83
CA LEU A 61 -0.51 9.34 10.06
C LEU A 61 -1.72 10.15 10.56
N LYS A 62 -2.45 10.76 9.63
CA LYS A 62 -3.70 11.50 9.88
C LYS A 62 -4.91 10.72 9.37
N ARG A 63 -4.77 10.04 8.24
CA ARG A 63 -5.78 9.17 7.63
C ARG A 63 -5.11 7.99 6.95
N SER A 64 -5.78 6.84 6.98
CA SER A 64 -5.37 5.66 6.24
C SER A 64 -6.58 4.87 5.77
N HIS A 65 -6.62 4.66 4.46
CA HIS A 65 -7.47 3.67 3.82
C HIS A 65 -6.54 2.72 3.07
N ILE A 66 -6.61 1.43 3.39
CA ILE A 66 -5.81 0.39 2.74
C ILE A 66 -6.75 -0.78 2.47
N ASN A 67 -6.87 -1.16 1.21
CA ASN A 67 -7.75 -2.23 0.77
C ASN A 67 -6.96 -3.23 -0.05
N MET A 68 -7.15 -4.52 0.21
CA MET A 68 -6.65 -5.55 -0.68
C MET A 68 -7.47 -5.54 -1.96
N ILE A 69 -6.79 -5.45 -3.10
CA ILE A 69 -7.41 -5.51 -4.43
C ILE A 69 -7.20 -6.87 -5.11
N SER A 70 -6.17 -7.63 -4.70
CA SER A 70 -5.94 -8.97 -5.23
C SER A 70 -5.16 -9.87 -4.25
N PRO A 71 -5.70 -11.03 -3.83
CA PRO A 71 -4.93 -12.05 -3.12
C PRO A 71 -3.88 -12.68 -4.04
N LYS A 72 -2.67 -12.90 -3.52
CA LYS A 72 -1.53 -13.44 -4.28
C LYS A 72 -1.80 -14.82 -4.90
N ASN A 73 -2.65 -15.62 -4.26
CA ASN A 73 -2.99 -16.98 -4.68
C ASN A 73 -4.37 -17.10 -5.32
N ILE A 74 -5.00 -16.01 -5.78
CA ILE A 74 -6.39 -16.04 -6.26
C ILE A 74 -6.63 -17.08 -7.36
N ARG A 75 -5.67 -17.31 -8.26
CA ARG A 75 -5.75 -18.38 -9.27
C ARG A 75 -5.80 -19.76 -8.64
N LYS A 76 -4.90 -20.07 -7.69
CA LYS A 76 -4.87 -21.36 -6.98
C LYS A 76 -6.15 -21.57 -6.16
N ASP A 77 -6.67 -20.52 -5.55
CA ASP A 77 -7.89 -20.59 -4.74
C ASP A 77 -9.13 -20.80 -5.62
N LEU A 78 -9.17 -20.16 -6.80
CA LEU A 78 -10.20 -20.39 -7.81
C LEU A 78 -10.14 -21.80 -8.40
N GLU A 79 -8.94 -22.27 -8.79
CA GLU A 79 -8.72 -23.63 -9.30
C GLU A 79 -9.16 -24.68 -8.29
N LYS A 80 -8.79 -24.55 -7.01
CA LYS A 80 -9.25 -25.46 -5.95
C LYS A 80 -10.77 -25.48 -5.76
N LYS A 81 -11.47 -24.40 -6.12
CA LYS A 81 -12.92 -24.29 -5.99
C LYS A 81 -13.64 -24.83 -7.22
N ILE A 82 -13.06 -24.64 -8.40
CA ILE A 82 -13.62 -25.09 -9.69
C ILE A 82 -13.39 -26.58 -9.90
N TYR A 83 -12.20 -27.10 -9.56
CA TYR A 83 -11.82 -28.51 -9.77
C TYR A 83 -12.12 -29.41 -8.55
N LYS A 84 -13.03 -28.99 -7.66
CA LYS A 84 -13.45 -29.76 -6.48
C LYS A 84 -14.73 -30.58 -6.72
N GLU A 85 -15.05 -30.87 -7.97
CA GLU A 85 -16.06 -31.87 -8.36
C GLU A 85 -15.38 -33.20 -8.74
#